data_AF-A0A8H6BYK5-F1
#
_entry.id   AF-A0A8H6BYK5-F1
#
_cell.length_a   1.000
_cell.length_b   1.000
_cell.length_c   1.000
_cell.angle_alpha   90.00
_cell.angle_beta   90.00
_cell.angle_gamma   90.00
#
_symmetry.space_group_name_H-M   'P 1'
#
loop_
_entity.id
_entity.type
_entity.pdbx_description
1 polymer ?
#
loop_
_entity_poly.entity_id
_entity_poly.type
_entity_poly.pdbx_seq_one_letter_code
_entity_poly.pdbx_strand_id
1 'polypeptide(L)'
;MGIIIPNLATMGTITRRATENTWLTASNAKKNRIGSELKSLVEAPKGYCFVGADVDSEELWIASLVGDSMLQIHGGTALGWMTLEGEKSQKTDLHSKTASILGISRNDAKVFNYGRIYGAGVKFATRLLKQFNANITDEEADKVARQLYDSTKGRTAVSKYLPSRIYYGGTESIMFNALEAIAQQEEPKTPVRC
;
A
#
# COMPACT_ATOMS: atom_id res chain seq x y z
N MET A 1 -22.61 23.62 -25.80
CA MET A 1 -21.75 23.10 -24.71
C MET A 1 -21.20 21.78 -25.18
N GLY A 2 -19.87 21.62 -25.25
CA GLY A 2 -19.23 20.37 -25.63
C GLY A 2 -18.75 19.63 -24.39
N ILE A 3 -18.87 18.30 -24.38
CA ILE A 3 -18.38 17.45 -23.29
C ILE A 3 -17.54 16.35 -23.93
N ILE A 4 -16.38 16.06 -23.34
CA ILE A 4 -15.56 14.89 -23.68
C ILE A 4 -15.93 13.81 -22.68
N ILE A 5 -16.36 12.64 -23.18
CA ILE A 5 -16.66 11.47 -22.35
C ILE A 5 -15.55 10.45 -22.58
N PRO A 6 -14.71 10.18 -21.58
CA PRO A 6 -13.67 9.16 -21.68
C PRO A 6 -14.27 7.77 -21.87
N ASN A 7 -13.67 6.96 -22.72
CA ASN A 7 -14.07 5.56 -22.87
C ASN A 7 -13.44 4.71 -21.76
N LEU A 8 -14.18 4.53 -20.66
CA LEU A 8 -13.73 3.82 -19.48
C LEU A 8 -14.13 2.35 -19.52
N ALA A 9 -13.15 1.45 -19.50
CA ALA A 9 -13.38 0.01 -19.35
C ALA A 9 -13.47 -0.33 -17.85
N THR A 10 -14.68 -0.59 -17.34
CA THR A 10 -14.96 -0.76 -15.89
C THR A 10 -14.19 -1.91 -15.24
N MET A 11 -13.94 -3.00 -15.97
CA MET A 11 -13.16 -4.16 -15.51
C MET A 11 -11.96 -4.41 -16.43
N GLY A 12 -11.18 -3.36 -16.69
CA GLY A 12 -10.09 -3.39 -17.66
C GLY A 12 -8.81 -4.13 -17.22
N THR A 13 -8.74 -4.61 -15.98
CA THR A 13 -7.58 -5.35 -15.44
C THR A 13 -8.02 -6.66 -14.77
N ILE A 14 -7.06 -7.55 -14.48
CA ILE A 14 -7.29 -8.80 -13.73
C ILE A 14 -7.88 -8.53 -12.33
N THR A 15 -7.47 -7.42 -11.70
CA THR A 15 -8.03 -6.98 -10.40
C THR A 15 -9.38 -6.28 -10.55
N ARG A 16 -9.95 -6.26 -11.75
CA ARG A 16 -11.21 -5.58 -12.12
C ARG A 16 -11.20 -4.06 -11.90
N ARG A 17 -10.03 -3.45 -11.72
CA ARG A 17 -9.91 -1.98 -11.74
C ARG A 17 -10.20 -1.47 -13.14
N ALA A 18 -10.82 -0.30 -13.18
CA ALA A 18 -11.11 0.39 -14.42
C ALA A 18 -9.82 0.80 -15.15
N THR A 19 -9.86 0.79 -16.48
CA THR A 19 -8.77 1.31 -17.31
C THR A 19 -9.28 2.34 -18.30
N GLU A 20 -8.47 3.38 -18.47
CA GLU A 20 -8.65 4.46 -19.42
C GLU A 20 -7.29 5.14 -19.57
N ASN A 21 -6.91 5.49 -20.79
CA ASN A 21 -5.50 5.79 -21.12
C ASN A 21 -5.04 7.19 -20.68
N THR A 22 -5.95 8.12 -20.40
CA THR A 22 -5.61 9.54 -20.23
C THR A 22 -5.97 10.07 -18.85
N TRP A 23 -7.24 10.07 -18.47
CA TRP A 23 -7.78 10.67 -17.27
C TRP A 23 -7.54 9.84 -16.02
N LEU A 24 -7.63 8.50 -16.10
CA LEU A 24 -7.31 7.62 -14.97
C LEU A 24 -5.81 7.55 -14.67
N THR A 25 -4.97 7.85 -15.65
CA THR A 25 -3.50 7.84 -15.52
C THR A 25 -2.91 9.23 -15.31
N ALA A 26 -3.72 10.29 -15.43
CA ALA A 26 -3.27 11.67 -15.30
C ALA A 26 -2.65 11.92 -13.92
N SER A 27 -1.41 12.44 -13.92
CA SER A 27 -0.71 12.82 -12.70
C SER A 27 -1.18 14.17 -12.18
N ASN A 28 -0.86 14.48 -10.91
CA ASN A 28 -1.00 15.84 -10.39
C ASN A 28 -0.04 16.80 -11.09
N ALA A 29 -0.40 18.09 -11.13
CA ALA A 29 0.39 19.13 -11.76
C ALA A 29 1.79 19.26 -11.12
N LYS A 30 2.81 19.35 -11.98
CA LYS A 30 4.22 19.51 -11.63
C LYS A 30 4.80 20.65 -12.45
N LYS A 31 5.44 21.61 -11.78
CA LYS A 31 6.01 22.82 -12.41
C LYS A 31 7.00 22.53 -13.54
N ASN A 32 7.67 21.38 -13.51
CA ASN A 32 8.72 21.00 -14.44
C ASN A 32 8.26 19.98 -15.50
N ARG A 33 6.95 19.74 -15.68
CA ARG A 33 6.43 18.74 -16.63
C ARG A 33 5.20 19.26 -17.37
N ILE A 34 5.35 19.50 -18.67
CA ILE A 34 4.24 19.84 -19.58
C ILE A 34 3.22 18.70 -19.61
N GLY A 35 1.92 19.02 -19.60
CA GLY A 35 0.82 18.07 -19.62
C GLY A 35 0.47 17.48 -18.25
N SER A 36 1.19 17.84 -17.19
CA SER A 36 0.84 17.42 -15.82
C SER A 36 -0.37 18.18 -15.27
N GLU A 37 -0.69 19.32 -15.88
CA GLU A 37 -1.84 20.18 -15.63
C GLU A 37 -3.13 19.73 -16.31
N LEU A 38 -3.14 18.62 -17.05
CA LEU A 38 -4.31 18.19 -17.83
C LEU A 38 -5.61 18.12 -17.00
N LYS A 39 -5.53 17.71 -15.73
CA LYS A 39 -6.68 17.68 -14.82
C LYS A 39 -7.28 19.05 -14.53
N SER A 40 -6.49 20.14 -14.57
CA SER A 40 -7.00 21.48 -14.29
C SER A 40 -7.82 22.07 -15.43
N LEU A 41 -7.83 21.41 -16.61
CA LEU A 41 -8.67 21.81 -17.74
C LEU A 41 -10.09 21.24 -17.64
N VAL A 42 -10.35 20.37 -16.66
CA VAL A 42 -11.69 19.81 -16.41
C VAL A 42 -12.48 20.80 -15.57
N GLU A 43 -13.44 21.47 -16.20
CA GLU A 43 -14.29 22.48 -15.57
C GLU A 43 -15.73 21.97 -15.39
N ALA A 44 -16.36 22.38 -14.28
CA ALA A 44 -17.77 22.12 -14.07
C ALA A 44 -18.62 23.07 -14.94
N PRO A 45 -19.79 22.62 -15.44
CA PRO A 45 -20.71 23.50 -16.17
C PRO A 45 -21.13 24.73 -15.35
N LYS A 46 -21.50 25.82 -16.02
CA LYS A 46 -21.95 27.06 -15.35
C LYS A 46 -23.07 26.78 -14.34
N GLY A 47 -22.85 27.20 -13.09
CA GLY A 47 -23.79 26.97 -11.98
C GLY A 47 -23.60 25.65 -11.22
N TYR A 48 -22.60 24.84 -11.60
CA TYR A 48 -22.26 23.57 -10.94
C TYR A 48 -20.83 23.61 -10.39
N CYS A 49 -20.52 22.67 -9.49
CA CYS A 49 -19.17 22.43 -8.99
C CYS A 49 -18.91 20.92 -8.87
N PHE A 50 -17.64 20.52 -8.82
CA PHE A 50 -17.26 19.14 -8.49
C PHE A 50 -17.13 18.98 -6.97
N VAL A 51 -17.75 17.94 -6.43
CA VAL A 51 -17.57 17.50 -5.04
C VAL A 51 -16.95 16.11 -5.09
N GLY A 52 -15.82 15.93 -4.43
CA GLY A 52 -15.09 14.66 -4.40
C GLY A 52 -14.40 14.45 -3.06
N ALA A 53 -14.12 13.19 -2.76
CA ALA A 53 -13.33 12.78 -1.61
C ALA A 53 -12.31 11.74 -2.10
N ASP A 54 -11.13 11.76 -1.48
CA ASP A 54 -10.10 10.74 -1.65
C ASP A 54 -9.92 10.05 -0.31
N VAL A 55 -9.98 8.72 -0.32
CA VAL A 55 -9.84 7.92 0.90
C VAL A 55 -8.35 7.65 1.11
N ASP A 56 -7.78 8.26 2.15
CA ASP A 56 -6.38 8.04 2.48
C ASP A 56 -6.11 6.56 2.78
N SER A 57 -5.21 5.96 2.01
CA SER A 57 -4.70 4.60 2.25
C SER A 57 -5.79 3.51 2.31
N GLU A 58 -6.82 3.59 1.47
CA GLU A 58 -7.93 2.62 1.39
C GLU A 58 -7.45 1.16 1.39
N GLU A 59 -6.47 0.83 0.55
CA GLU A 59 -5.92 -0.53 0.42
C GLU A 59 -5.27 -1.02 1.73
N LEU A 60 -4.66 -0.10 2.46
CA LEU A 60 -4.02 -0.39 3.74
C LEU A 60 -5.05 -0.65 4.83
N TRP A 61 -6.15 0.10 4.81
CA TRP A 61 -7.25 -0.09 5.74
C TRP A 61 -7.92 -1.46 5.51
N ILE A 62 -8.14 -1.86 4.26
CA ILE A 62 -8.63 -3.21 3.94
C ILE A 62 -7.64 -4.27 4.45
N ALA A 63 -6.33 -4.09 4.23
CA ALA A 63 -5.32 -5.03 4.73
C ALA A 63 -5.32 -5.12 6.27
N SER A 64 -5.52 -3.99 6.97
CA SER A 64 -5.56 -3.97 8.43
C SER A 64 -6.79 -4.68 8.98
N LEU A 65 -7.96 -4.48 8.35
CA LEU A 65 -9.19 -5.22 8.67
C LEU A 65 -9.05 -6.73 8.48
N VAL A 66 -8.34 -7.18 7.43
CA VAL A 66 -8.04 -8.61 7.24
C VAL A 66 -7.23 -9.16 8.43
N GLY A 67 -6.23 -8.43 8.92
CA GLY A 67 -5.47 -8.81 10.11
C GLY A 67 -6.32 -8.80 11.38
N ASP A 68 -7.05 -7.72 11.63
CA ASP A 68 -7.92 -7.52 12.80
C ASP A 68 -9.05 -8.54 12.87
N SER A 69 -9.53 -9.03 11.72
CA SER A 69 -10.54 -10.09 11.67
C SER A 69 -10.10 -11.38 12.36
N MET A 70 -8.80 -11.67 12.43
CA MET A 70 -8.28 -12.84 13.15
C MET A 70 -8.43 -12.70 14.67
N LEU A 71 -8.54 -11.46 15.17
CA LEU A 71 -8.73 -11.14 16.59
C LEU A 71 -10.16 -10.71 16.91
N GLN A 72 -11.01 -10.50 15.89
CA GLN A 72 -12.38 -9.97 16.01
C GLN A 72 -12.45 -8.62 16.73
N ILE A 73 -11.38 -7.82 16.64
CA ILE A 73 -11.25 -6.51 17.29
C ILE A 73 -10.59 -5.53 16.31
N HIS A 74 -11.28 -4.44 15.98
CA HIS A 74 -10.71 -3.35 15.20
C HIS A 74 -9.56 -2.67 15.95
N GLY A 75 -8.45 -2.43 15.29
CA GLY A 75 -7.23 -1.93 15.91
C GLY A 75 -6.52 -2.96 16.80
N GLY A 76 -6.94 -4.23 16.78
CA GLY A 76 -6.37 -5.29 17.62
C GLY A 76 -4.97 -5.72 17.18
N THR A 77 -4.63 -5.55 15.90
CA THR A 77 -3.28 -5.80 15.38
C THR A 77 -2.46 -4.52 15.33
N ALA A 78 -1.12 -4.65 15.28
CA ALA A 78 -0.24 -3.48 15.15
C ALA A 78 -0.53 -2.69 13.86
N LEU A 79 -0.82 -3.37 12.74
CA LEU A 79 -1.25 -2.72 11.50
C LEU A 79 -2.60 -2.01 11.68
N GLY A 80 -3.60 -2.68 12.27
CA GLY A 80 -4.89 -2.10 12.62
C GLY A 80 -4.76 -0.83 13.42
N TRP A 81 -3.99 -0.88 14.51
CA TRP A 81 -3.75 0.28 15.37
C TRP A 81 -3.07 1.44 14.61
N MET A 82 -2.04 1.15 13.82
CA MET A 82 -1.36 2.18 13.00
C MET A 82 -2.28 2.80 11.93
N THR A 83 -3.29 2.09 11.45
CA THR A 83 -4.28 2.63 10.50
C THR A 83 -5.41 3.39 11.18
N LEU A 84 -5.82 2.98 12.38
CA LEU A 84 -6.99 3.53 13.07
C LEU A 84 -6.62 4.73 13.95
N GLU A 85 -5.56 4.60 14.75
CA GLU A 85 -5.14 5.57 15.78
C GLU A 85 -3.73 6.15 15.50
N GLY A 86 -3.10 5.71 14.40
CA GLY A 86 -1.76 6.19 14.04
C GLY A 86 -1.78 7.66 13.59
N GLU A 87 -1.03 8.50 14.28
CA GLU A 87 -0.91 9.92 13.98
C GLU A 87 0.39 10.27 13.26
N LYS A 88 0.28 11.12 12.25
CA LYS A 88 1.43 11.67 11.52
C LYS A 88 2.29 12.58 12.40
N SER A 89 1.66 13.42 13.23
CA SER A 89 2.31 14.31 14.21
C SER A 89 3.21 13.54 15.17
N GLN A 90 2.74 12.40 15.67
CA GLN A 90 3.45 11.56 16.63
C GLN A 90 4.36 10.52 15.97
N LYS A 91 4.41 10.49 14.63
CA LYS A 91 5.14 9.48 13.85
C LYS A 91 4.74 8.04 14.21
N THR A 92 3.48 7.86 14.60
CA THR A 92 2.89 6.57 14.96
C THR A 92 2.18 5.90 13.79
N ASP A 93 1.84 6.66 12.74
CA ASP A 93 1.29 6.11 11.50
C ASP A 93 2.29 5.22 10.73
N LEU A 94 1.76 4.29 9.94
CA LEU A 94 2.56 3.30 9.20
C LEU A 94 3.65 3.94 8.33
N HIS A 95 3.36 5.02 7.61
CA HIS A 95 4.35 5.63 6.72
C HIS A 95 5.48 6.28 7.50
N SER A 96 5.18 6.89 8.64
CA SER A 96 6.21 7.47 9.52
C SER A 96 7.08 6.40 10.16
N LYS A 97 6.51 5.25 10.56
CA LYS A 97 7.29 4.12 11.08
C LYS A 97 8.23 3.54 10.03
N THR A 98 7.74 3.28 8.81
CA THR A 98 8.57 2.83 7.69
C THR A 98 9.67 3.83 7.35
N ALA A 99 9.33 5.13 7.29
CA ALA A 99 10.29 6.20 7.06
C ALA A 99 11.41 6.21 8.12
N SER A 100 11.06 6.00 9.39
CA SER A 100 12.02 5.94 10.49
C SER A 100 12.95 4.73 10.40
N ILE A 101 12.45 3.57 9.96
CA ILE A 101 13.29 2.37 9.79
C ILE A 101 14.25 2.54 8.61
N LEU A 102 13.76 3.13 7.52
CA LEU A 102 14.53 3.28 6.27
C LEU A 102 15.42 4.52 6.24
N GLY A 103 15.21 5.49 7.13
CA GLY A 103 15.92 6.77 7.12
C GLY A 103 15.55 7.65 5.92
N ILE A 104 14.33 7.55 5.41
CA ILE A 104 13.85 8.29 4.21
C ILE A 104 12.68 9.21 4.55
N SER A 105 12.25 10.03 3.59
CA SER A 105 11.06 10.87 3.79
C SER A 105 9.78 10.03 3.90
N ARG A 106 8.77 10.55 4.60
CA ARG A 106 7.45 9.90 4.68
C ARG A 106 6.81 9.68 3.31
N ASN A 107 7.04 10.59 2.37
CA ASN A 107 6.49 10.47 1.01
C ASN A 107 7.14 9.32 0.25
N ASP A 108 8.45 9.13 0.39
CA ASP A 108 9.16 8.00 -0.22
C ASP A 108 8.75 6.68 0.45
N ALA A 109 8.56 6.70 1.78
CA ALA A 109 8.06 5.55 2.53
C ALA A 109 6.65 5.09 2.10
N LYS A 110 5.81 5.97 1.55
CA LYS A 110 4.52 5.57 0.94
C LYS A 110 4.77 4.56 -0.18
N VAL A 111 5.70 4.85 -1.09
CA VAL A 111 6.03 3.97 -2.23
C VAL A 111 6.52 2.61 -1.73
N PHE A 112 7.35 2.58 -0.67
CA PHE A 112 7.79 1.34 -0.04
C PHE A 112 6.64 0.52 0.54
N ASN A 113 5.74 1.15 1.31
CA ASN A 113 4.63 0.44 1.94
C ASN A 113 3.72 -0.22 0.91
N TYR A 114 3.36 0.48 -0.17
CA TYR A 114 2.57 -0.11 -1.24
C TYR A 114 3.31 -1.29 -1.89
N GLY A 115 4.55 -1.10 -2.35
CA GLY A 115 5.31 -2.19 -2.96
C GLY A 115 5.41 -3.42 -2.06
N ARG A 116 5.67 -3.21 -0.77
CA ARG A 116 5.86 -4.27 0.24
C ARG A 116 4.60 -5.05 0.54
N ILE A 117 3.44 -4.38 0.69
CA ILE A 117 2.15 -5.04 0.94
C ILE A 117 1.73 -5.89 -0.27
N TYR A 118 2.08 -5.45 -1.48
CA TYR A 118 1.91 -6.22 -2.71
C TYR A 118 2.93 -7.36 -2.92
N GLY A 119 3.70 -7.70 -1.89
CA GLY A 119 4.60 -8.86 -1.92
C GLY A 119 5.94 -8.60 -2.59
N ALA A 120 6.34 -7.34 -2.79
CA ALA A 120 7.72 -7.06 -3.11
C ALA A 120 8.65 -7.62 -2.02
N GLY A 121 9.84 -8.07 -2.42
CA GLY A 121 10.84 -8.64 -1.52
C GLY A 121 12.01 -7.70 -1.24
N VAL A 122 12.98 -8.20 -0.47
CA VAL A 122 14.21 -7.45 -0.08
C VAL A 122 14.90 -6.84 -1.29
N LYS A 123 15.10 -7.59 -2.38
CA LYS A 123 15.74 -7.09 -3.61
C LYS A 123 15.08 -5.85 -4.20
N PHE A 124 13.75 -5.80 -4.20
CA PHE A 124 13.02 -4.62 -4.68
C PHE A 124 13.26 -3.43 -3.76
N ALA A 125 13.17 -3.65 -2.43
CA ALA A 125 13.40 -2.59 -1.45
C ALA A 125 14.83 -2.05 -1.51
N THR A 126 15.85 -2.90 -1.65
CA THR A 126 17.25 -2.49 -1.83
C THR A 126 17.42 -1.61 -3.08
N ARG A 127 16.86 -2.04 -4.22
CA ARG A 127 16.92 -1.24 -5.47
C ARG A 127 16.22 0.10 -5.32
N LEU A 128 15.05 0.12 -4.67
CA LEU A 128 14.28 1.34 -4.46
C LEU A 128 14.99 2.29 -3.47
N LEU A 129 15.66 1.76 -2.44
CA LEU A 129 16.44 2.56 -1.48
C LEU A 129 17.57 3.30 -2.19
N LYS A 130 18.28 2.63 -3.09
CA LYS A 130 19.36 3.24 -3.89
C LYS A 130 18.86 4.34 -4.83
N GLN A 131 17.59 4.32 -5.25
CA GLN A 131 17.00 5.40 -6.04
C GLN A 131 16.76 6.67 -5.22
N PHE A 132 16.46 6.53 -3.93
CA PHE A 132 16.22 7.67 -3.03
C PHE A 132 17.49 8.15 -2.33
N ASN A 133 18.47 7.27 -2.14
CA ASN A 133 19.77 7.59 -1.57
C ASN A 133 20.87 6.97 -2.43
N ALA A 134 21.49 7.76 -3.31
CA ALA A 134 22.55 7.29 -4.20
C ALA A 134 23.86 6.93 -3.45
N ASN A 135 24.02 7.39 -2.21
CA ASN A 135 25.24 7.22 -1.42
C ASN A 135 25.21 5.98 -0.51
N ILE A 136 24.08 5.28 -0.40
CA ILE A 136 23.98 4.06 0.41
C ILE A 136 24.75 2.92 -0.28
N THR A 137 25.54 2.16 0.49
CA THR A 137 26.22 0.98 -0.06
C THR A 137 25.22 -0.17 -0.29
N ASP A 138 25.59 -1.14 -1.11
CA ASP A 138 24.75 -2.31 -1.35
C ASP A 138 24.53 -3.13 -0.06
N GLU A 139 25.57 -3.25 0.77
CA GLU A 139 25.51 -3.94 2.05
C GLU A 139 24.58 -3.22 3.04
N GLU A 140 24.66 -1.89 3.12
CA GLU A 140 23.78 -1.10 3.98
C GLU A 140 22.34 -1.15 3.50
N ALA A 141 22.11 -1.04 2.19
CA ALA A 141 20.77 -1.11 1.61
C ALA A 141 20.12 -2.49 1.82
N ASP A 142 20.88 -3.59 1.69
CA ASP A 142 20.40 -4.93 2.00
C ASP A 142 20.09 -5.09 3.49
N LYS A 143 20.96 -4.60 4.38
CA LYS A 143 20.75 -4.64 5.83
C LYS A 143 19.48 -3.89 6.25
N VAL A 144 19.31 -2.65 5.79
CA VAL A 144 18.15 -1.82 6.12
C VAL A 144 16.87 -2.39 5.50
N ALA A 145 16.94 -2.92 4.27
CA ALA A 145 15.81 -3.60 3.66
C ALA A 145 15.39 -4.83 4.49
N ARG A 146 16.33 -5.68 4.91
CA ARG A 146 16.03 -6.83 5.79
C ARG A 146 15.40 -6.39 7.11
N GLN A 147 15.95 -5.36 7.75
CA GLN A 147 15.39 -4.81 8.98
C GLN A 147 13.93 -4.35 8.80
N LEU A 148 13.60 -3.75 7.65
CA LEU A 148 12.23 -3.40 7.32
C LEU A 148 11.33 -4.64 7.25
N TYR A 149 11.72 -5.68 6.50
CA TYR A 149 10.90 -6.89 6.38
C TYR A 149 10.77 -7.64 7.71
N ASP A 150 11.84 -7.71 8.50
CA ASP A 150 11.82 -8.33 9.83
C ASP A 150 10.90 -7.57 10.80
N SER A 151 10.90 -6.24 10.76
CA SER A 151 10.04 -5.42 11.63
C SER A 151 8.58 -5.40 11.18
N THR A 152 8.31 -5.63 9.89
CA THR A 152 6.96 -5.52 9.30
C THR A 152 6.32 -6.87 9.02
N LYS A 153 6.78 -7.59 7.99
CA LYS A 153 6.28 -8.93 7.65
C LYS A 153 6.62 -9.94 8.76
N GLY A 154 7.73 -9.73 9.45
CA GLY A 154 8.19 -10.60 10.52
C GLY A 154 9.02 -11.76 10.01
N ARG A 155 9.32 -12.68 10.93
CA ARG A 155 10.03 -13.92 10.66
C ARG A 155 9.04 -15.01 10.30
N THR A 156 9.57 -16.08 9.71
CA THR A 156 8.76 -17.26 9.39
C THR A 156 9.19 -18.46 10.22
N ALA A 157 8.21 -19.20 10.71
CA ALA A 157 8.43 -20.48 11.40
C ALA A 157 7.62 -21.57 10.70
N VAL A 158 8.16 -22.78 10.72
CA VAL A 158 7.46 -23.99 10.30
C VAL A 158 7.30 -24.85 11.54
N SER A 159 6.08 -25.29 11.82
CA SER A 159 5.76 -26.19 12.93
C SER A 159 5.31 -27.52 12.37
N LYS A 160 5.67 -28.63 13.01
CA LYS A 160 5.12 -29.96 12.67
C LYS A 160 3.61 -30.04 12.89
N TYR A 161 3.06 -29.14 13.72
CA TYR A 161 1.65 -29.11 14.10
C TYR A 161 0.81 -28.14 13.26
N LEU A 162 1.43 -27.28 12.45
CA LEU A 162 0.72 -26.34 11.60
C LEU A 162 0.89 -26.77 10.14
N PRO A 163 -0.18 -26.72 9.34
CA PRO A 163 -0.15 -27.18 7.95
C PRO A 163 0.75 -26.31 7.07
N SER A 164 1.00 -25.07 7.47
CA SER A 164 1.76 -24.11 6.69
C SER A 164 2.68 -23.24 7.54
N ARG A 165 3.59 -22.57 6.83
CA ARG A 165 4.51 -21.58 7.38
C ARG A 165 3.73 -20.44 8.00
N ILE A 166 4.11 -20.04 9.21
CA ILE A 166 3.53 -18.89 9.90
C ILE A 166 4.50 -17.71 9.93
N TYR A 167 3.96 -16.52 9.78
CA TYR A 167 4.62 -15.24 10.02
C TYR A 167 4.43 -14.82 11.48
N TYR A 168 5.48 -14.29 12.11
CA TYR A 168 5.42 -13.77 13.47
C TYR A 168 6.45 -12.67 13.74
N GLY A 169 6.21 -11.86 14.78
CA GLY A 169 7.15 -10.86 15.28
C GLY A 169 7.22 -9.56 14.47
N GLY A 170 6.50 -9.44 13.36
CA GLY A 170 6.37 -8.20 12.60
C GLY A 170 4.99 -7.56 12.77
N THR A 171 4.88 -6.26 12.48
CA THR A 171 3.63 -5.50 12.59
C THR A 171 2.48 -6.00 11.72
N GLU A 172 2.80 -6.76 10.67
CA GLU A 172 1.87 -7.23 9.64
C GLU A 172 1.77 -8.75 9.57
N SER A 173 2.49 -9.46 10.46
CA SER A 173 2.55 -10.92 10.43
C SER A 173 1.16 -11.57 10.48
N ILE A 174 0.25 -11.03 11.30
CA ILE A 174 -1.13 -11.54 11.43
C ILE A 174 -1.90 -11.38 10.11
N MET A 175 -1.77 -10.23 9.45
CA MET A 175 -2.40 -9.98 8.15
C MET A 175 -1.86 -10.95 7.08
N PHE A 176 -0.54 -11.16 7.02
CA PHE A 176 0.04 -12.14 6.09
C PHE A 176 -0.41 -13.57 6.38
N ASN A 177 -0.55 -13.96 7.66
CA ASN A 177 -1.09 -15.28 8.01
C ASN A 177 -2.54 -15.44 7.55
N ALA A 178 -3.37 -14.40 7.69
CA ALA A 178 -4.75 -14.42 7.21
C ALA A 178 -4.82 -14.54 5.67
N LEU A 179 -3.99 -13.78 4.95
CA LEU A 179 -3.91 -13.86 3.49
C LEU A 179 -3.43 -15.23 3.01
N GLU A 180 -2.41 -15.81 3.64
CA GLU A 180 -1.92 -17.16 3.33
C GLU A 180 -2.99 -18.22 3.62
N ALA A 181 -3.73 -18.07 4.73
CA ALA A 181 -4.82 -18.98 5.06
C ALA A 181 -5.94 -18.95 4.01
N ILE A 182 -6.27 -17.77 3.48
CA ILE A 182 -7.24 -17.62 2.37
C ILE A 182 -6.68 -18.24 1.09
N ALA A 183 -5.41 -17.98 0.76
CA ALA A 183 -4.77 -18.47 -0.46
C ALA A 183 -4.64 -20.01 -0.49
N GLN A 184 -4.59 -20.66 0.67
CA GLN A 184 -4.48 -22.11 0.82
C GLN A 184 -5.83 -22.83 0.90
N GLN A 185 -6.96 -22.11 0.82
CA GLN A 185 -8.28 -22.74 0.76
C GLN A 185 -8.46 -23.52 -0.55
N GLU A 186 -9.33 -24.54 -0.54
CA GLU A 186 -9.69 -25.29 -1.74
C GLU A 186 -10.33 -24.38 -2.80
N GLU A 187 -11.14 -23.40 -2.37
CA GLU A 187 -11.69 -22.33 -3.19
C GLU A 187 -11.30 -20.95 -2.62
N PRO A 188 -10.10 -20.42 -2.94
CA PRO A 188 -9.68 -19.10 -2.46
C PRO A 188 -10.64 -18.02 -2.96
N LYS A 189 -11.18 -17.23 -2.03
CA LYS A 189 -12.09 -16.10 -2.33
C LYS A 189 -11.52 -14.83 -1.74
N THR A 190 -11.73 -13.71 -2.43
CA THR A 190 -11.36 -12.41 -1.86
C THR A 190 -12.15 -12.16 -0.58
N PRO A 191 -11.51 -11.72 0.51
CA PRO A 191 -12.18 -11.51 1.79
C PRO A 191 -13.23 -10.39 1.74
N VAL A 192 -13.15 -9.51 0.74
CA VAL A 192 -14.17 -8.53 0.42
C VAL A 192 -15.00 -9.11 -0.72
N ARG A 193 -16.27 -9.46 -0.45
CA ARG A 193 -17.24 -9.80 -1.50
C ARG A 193 -17.64 -8.50 -2.19
N CYS A 194 -17.30 -8.37 -3.47
CA CYS A 194 -18.00 -7.44 -4.37
C CYS A 194 -19.28 -8.09 -4.87
#